data_AF-A0A7R9P562-F1
#
_entry.id   AF-A0A7R9P562-F1
#
_cell.length_a   1.000
_cell.length_b   1.000
_cell.length_c   1.000
_cell.angle_alpha   90.00
_cell.angle_beta   90.00
_cell.angle_gamma   90.00
#
_symmetry.space_group_name_H-M   'P 1'
#
loop_
_entity.id
_entity.type
_entity.pdbx_description
1 polymer ?
#
loop_
_entity_poly.entity_id
_entity_poly.type
_entity_poly.pdbx_seq_one_letter_code
_entity_poly.pdbx_strand_id
1 'polypeptide(L)'
;MRQLAWRWSPEIRQIDLDVNRTYRDHIMFRERYGLKQQALFNVLGAYSVYNLDIGYCQGMSQIAALLLMYLNEEDAFWALSVLVADKRYTMHGFFIPGFPKLLRYQEHHDKIMNRFLPKLKKHLDKHGVDTGIYTLKWFFQCFLDRDEIHILCAVDCVESLTNPVDLLTSLFSNLLYLVFFHEMHLGPDKSIFLTTHYSLSCAIVT
;
A
#
# COMPACT_ATOMS: atom_id res chain seq x y z
N MET A 1 3.53 18.47 -19.29
CA MET A 1 3.95 18.06 -17.92
C MET A 1 5.30 17.35 -17.88
N ARG A 2 5.53 16.30 -18.69
CA ARG A 2 6.81 15.55 -18.69
C ARG A 2 8.07 16.44 -18.71
N GLN A 3 8.21 17.34 -19.68
CA GLN A 3 9.40 18.24 -19.76
C GLN A 3 9.53 19.22 -18.59
N LEU A 4 8.41 19.59 -17.95
CA LEU A 4 8.42 20.47 -16.78
C LEU A 4 8.92 19.74 -15.54
N ALA A 5 8.55 18.46 -15.37
CA ALA A 5 9.01 17.63 -14.25
C ALA A 5 10.54 17.54 -14.18
N TRP A 6 11.20 17.34 -15.32
CA TRP A 6 12.67 17.28 -15.40
C TRP A 6 13.37 18.56 -14.94
N ARG A 7 12.70 19.72 -15.07
CA ARG A 7 13.28 21.02 -14.73
C ARG A 7 12.89 21.50 -13.34
N TRP A 8 11.70 21.14 -12.88
CA TRP A 8 11.04 21.82 -11.75
C TRP A 8 10.53 20.89 -10.65
N SER A 9 10.53 19.57 -10.84
CA SER A 9 10.09 18.64 -9.77
C SER A 9 11.13 18.62 -8.64
N PRO A 10 10.76 19.00 -7.41
CA PRO A 10 11.64 18.83 -6.24
C PRO A 10 11.92 17.35 -5.94
N GLU A 11 10.98 16.47 -6.28
CA GLU A 11 11.01 15.05 -5.91
C GLU A 11 11.72 14.17 -6.95
N ILE A 12 12.25 14.73 -8.04
CA ILE A 12 12.80 13.97 -9.16
C ILE A 12 13.86 12.93 -8.75
N ARG A 13 14.68 13.26 -7.74
CA ARG A 13 15.68 12.34 -7.17
C ARG A 13 15.03 11.20 -6.39
N GLN A 14 14.00 11.50 -5.61
CA GLN A 14 13.27 10.50 -4.84
C GLN A 14 12.49 9.56 -5.76
N ILE A 15 11.90 10.10 -6.84
CA ILE A 15 11.21 9.33 -7.87
C ILE A 15 12.18 8.33 -8.51
N ASP A 16 13.40 8.74 -8.88
CA ASP A 16 14.38 7.83 -9.48
C ASP A 16 14.78 6.67 -8.54
N LEU A 17 14.98 6.98 -7.26
CA LEU A 17 15.26 5.97 -6.22
C LEU A 17 14.10 4.98 -6.07
N ASP A 18 12.86 5.48 -6.09
CA ASP A 18 11.66 4.67 -5.94
C ASP A 18 11.39 3.81 -7.17
N VAL A 19 11.57 4.35 -8.37
CA VAL A 19 11.51 3.59 -9.63
C VAL A 19 12.50 2.43 -9.61
N ASN A 20 13.74 2.66 -9.18
CA ASN A 20 14.76 1.62 -9.16
C ASN A 20 14.44 0.47 -8.19
N ARG A 21 13.60 0.66 -7.17
CA ARG A 21 13.22 -0.38 -6.20
C ARG A 21 11.82 -0.95 -6.39
N THR A 22 11.05 -0.46 -7.37
CA THR A 22 9.66 -0.86 -7.60
C THR A 22 9.58 -2.08 -8.51
N TYR A 23 8.93 -3.16 -8.05
CA TYR A 23 8.72 -4.43 -8.77
C TYR A 23 9.97 -4.98 -9.50
N ARG A 24 11.15 -4.93 -8.87
CA ARG A 24 12.41 -5.36 -9.50
C ARG A 24 12.45 -6.82 -9.94
N ASP A 25 11.67 -7.68 -9.30
CA ASP A 25 11.59 -9.09 -9.69
C ASP A 25 10.66 -9.31 -10.89
N HIS A 26 9.83 -8.32 -11.24
CA HIS A 26 8.91 -8.39 -12.37
C HIS A 26 9.62 -8.13 -13.70
N ILE A 27 9.33 -8.95 -14.71
CA ILE A 27 10.00 -8.90 -16.03
C ILE A 27 9.93 -7.52 -16.70
N MET A 28 8.86 -6.77 -16.47
CA MET A 28 8.68 -5.41 -17.03
C MET A 28 9.57 -4.36 -16.36
N PHE A 29 9.91 -4.52 -15.07
CA PHE A 29 10.59 -3.48 -14.28
C PHE A 29 11.99 -3.90 -13.81
N ARG A 30 12.43 -5.14 -14.05
CA ARG A 30 13.76 -5.63 -13.66
C ARG A 30 14.92 -4.88 -14.30
N GLU A 31 14.75 -4.42 -15.54
CA GLU A 31 15.81 -3.75 -16.29
C GLU A 31 15.91 -2.28 -15.87
N ARG A 32 17.07 -1.88 -15.34
CA ARG A 32 17.33 -0.50 -14.96
C ARG A 32 17.29 0.39 -16.20
N TYR A 33 16.47 1.43 -16.15
CA TYR A 33 16.17 2.31 -17.28
C TYR A 33 15.52 1.60 -18.49
N GLY A 34 14.92 0.41 -18.30
CA GLY A 34 14.10 -0.22 -19.33
C GLY A 34 12.85 0.62 -19.66
N LEU A 35 12.16 0.29 -20.75
CA LEU A 35 11.02 1.07 -21.27
C LEU A 35 9.95 1.37 -20.22
N LYS A 36 9.57 0.37 -19.40
CA LYS A 36 8.56 0.54 -18.36
C LYS A 36 9.06 1.31 -17.14
N GLN A 37 10.35 1.22 -16.77
CA GLN A 37 10.92 2.10 -15.74
C GLN A 37 10.94 3.55 -16.20
N GLN A 38 11.26 3.82 -17.48
CA GLN A 38 11.20 5.17 -18.05
C GLN A 38 9.76 5.70 -18.07
N ALA A 39 8.79 4.88 -18.47
CA ALA A 39 7.38 5.24 -18.42
C ALA A 39 6.93 5.56 -16.99
N LEU A 40 7.33 4.74 -16.01
CA LEU A 40 7.05 4.97 -14.59
C LEU A 40 7.63 6.29 -14.10
N PHE A 41 8.89 6.56 -14.44
CA PHE A 41 9.53 7.83 -14.12
C PHE A 41 8.80 9.02 -14.75
N ASN A 42 8.36 8.91 -16.01
CA ASN A 42 7.62 9.96 -16.69
C ASN A 42 6.26 10.25 -16.03
N VAL A 43 5.50 9.19 -15.70
CA VAL A 43 4.19 9.30 -15.06
C VAL A 43 4.32 9.98 -13.70
N LEU A 44 5.22 9.49 -12.85
CA LEU A 44 5.42 10.02 -11.50
C LEU A 44 5.98 11.45 -11.53
N GLY A 45 6.94 11.71 -12.43
CA GLY A 45 7.47 13.06 -12.65
C GLY A 45 6.37 14.02 -13.08
N ALA A 46 5.56 13.64 -14.08
CA ALA A 46 4.44 14.45 -14.53
C ALA A 46 3.42 14.70 -13.40
N TYR A 47 3.15 13.68 -12.56
CA TYR A 47 2.22 13.80 -11.44
C TYR A 47 2.71 14.78 -10.37
N SER A 48 4.01 14.74 -10.05
CA SER A 48 4.63 15.60 -9.03
C SER A 48 4.43 17.10 -9.30
N VAL A 49 4.31 17.49 -10.57
CA VAL A 49 4.10 18.89 -11.01
C VAL A 49 2.67 19.16 -11.47
N TYR A 50 1.79 18.14 -11.44
CA TYR A 50 0.39 18.27 -11.82
C TYR A 50 -0.50 18.65 -10.64
N ASN A 51 -0.38 17.93 -9.53
CA ASN A 51 -1.13 18.23 -8.31
C ASN A 51 -0.15 18.61 -7.20
N LEU A 52 0.13 19.90 -7.05
CA LEU A 52 1.10 20.40 -6.08
C LEU A 52 0.64 20.28 -4.62
N ASP A 53 -0.66 20.11 -4.37
CA ASP A 53 -1.18 19.90 -3.01
C ASP A 53 -0.74 18.56 -2.42
N ILE A 54 -0.51 17.57 -3.29
CA ILE A 54 -0.03 16.23 -2.92
C ILE A 54 1.43 16.05 -3.32
N GLY A 55 1.80 16.51 -4.52
CA GLY A 55 3.08 16.25 -5.14
C GLY A 55 3.32 14.75 -5.35
N TYR A 56 4.60 14.37 -5.40
CA TYR A 56 4.98 12.97 -5.32
C TYR A 56 5.15 12.55 -3.85
N CYS A 57 4.45 11.48 -3.47
CA CYS A 57 4.58 10.85 -2.16
C CYS A 57 5.20 9.45 -2.30
N GLN A 58 6.11 9.10 -1.38
CA GLN A 58 6.74 7.79 -1.35
C GLN A 58 5.68 6.68 -1.26
N GLY A 59 5.74 5.70 -2.15
CA GLY A 59 4.73 4.63 -2.28
C GLY A 59 3.89 4.74 -3.55
N MET A 60 3.73 5.95 -4.11
CA MET A 60 3.02 6.15 -5.39
C MET A 60 3.64 5.37 -6.55
N SER A 61 4.94 5.08 -6.50
CA SER A 61 5.62 4.31 -7.53
C SER A 61 5.03 2.91 -7.70
N GLN A 62 4.59 2.26 -6.62
CA GLN A 62 4.02 0.91 -6.65
C GLN A 62 2.68 0.93 -7.38
N ILE A 63 1.80 1.87 -7.02
CA ILE A 63 0.50 2.06 -7.67
C ILE A 63 0.67 2.39 -9.15
N ALA A 64 1.54 3.35 -9.47
CA ALA A 64 1.78 3.76 -10.85
C ALA A 64 2.40 2.63 -11.70
N ALA A 65 3.31 1.83 -11.12
CA ALA A 65 3.91 0.69 -11.80
C ALA A 65 2.87 -0.38 -12.11
N LEU A 66 1.96 -0.67 -11.17
CA LEU A 66 0.87 -1.61 -11.40
C LEU A 66 -0.06 -1.14 -12.52
N LEU A 67 -0.46 0.14 -12.52
CA LEU A 67 -1.25 0.71 -13.62
C LEU A 67 -0.51 0.54 -14.95
N LEU A 68 0.79 0.79 -14.99
CA LEU A 68 1.63 0.63 -16.18
C LEU A 68 1.83 -0.82 -16.63
N MET A 69 1.52 -1.83 -15.83
CA MET A 69 1.53 -3.22 -16.29
C MET A 69 0.40 -3.47 -17.31
N TYR A 70 -0.66 -2.66 -17.27
CA TYR A 70 -1.89 -2.91 -18.03
C TYR A 70 -2.36 -1.74 -18.88
N LEU A 71 -1.89 -0.54 -18.57
CA LEU A 71 -2.22 0.69 -19.27
C LEU A 71 -0.99 1.25 -19.98
N ASN A 72 -1.25 2.09 -20.98
CA ASN A 72 -0.21 2.89 -21.61
C ASN A 72 0.19 4.07 -20.70
N GLU A 73 1.29 4.77 -21.03
CA GLU A 73 1.85 5.84 -20.19
C GLU A 73 0.83 6.94 -19.84
N GLU A 74 0.05 7.38 -20.83
CA GLU A 74 -0.96 8.44 -20.65
C GLU A 74 -2.16 7.97 -19.82
N ASP A 75 -2.71 6.79 -20.13
CA ASP A 75 -3.84 6.22 -19.40
C ASP A 75 -3.48 5.94 -17.93
N ALA A 76 -2.26 5.44 -17.68
CA ALA A 76 -1.75 5.22 -16.33
C ALA A 76 -1.63 6.53 -15.54
N PHE A 77 -1.22 7.62 -16.19
CA PHE A 77 -1.19 8.94 -15.56
C PHE A 77 -2.59 9.41 -15.15
N TRP A 78 -3.57 9.34 -16.04
CA TRP A 78 -4.93 9.75 -15.73
C TRP A 78 -5.57 8.86 -14.66
N ALA A 79 -5.38 7.55 -14.74
CA ALA A 79 -5.83 6.61 -13.72
C ALA A 79 -5.23 6.92 -12.35
N LEU A 80 -3.91 7.18 -12.27
CA LEU A 80 -3.25 7.60 -11.03
C LEU A 80 -3.85 8.92 -10.50
N SER A 81 -4.11 9.88 -11.39
CA SER A 81 -4.66 11.18 -11.00
C SER A 81 -6.06 11.08 -10.41
N VAL A 82 -6.92 10.27 -11.03
CA VAL A 82 -8.28 10.00 -10.53
C VAL A 82 -8.18 9.23 -9.22
N LEU A 83 -7.36 8.18 -9.16
CA LEU A 83 -7.22 7.37 -7.96
C LEU A 83 -6.81 8.20 -6.73
N VAL A 84 -5.83 9.09 -6.89
CA VAL A 84 -5.26 9.84 -5.78
C VAL A 84 -6.07 11.11 -5.45
N ALA A 85 -6.56 11.83 -6.47
CA ALA A 85 -7.18 13.14 -6.29
C ALA A 85 -8.72 13.12 -6.30
N ASP A 86 -9.36 12.09 -6.84
CA ASP A 86 -10.82 12.02 -6.88
C ASP A 86 -11.40 11.76 -5.48
N LYS A 87 -12.39 12.58 -5.12
CA LYS A 87 -13.09 12.49 -3.84
C LYS A 87 -13.80 11.16 -3.65
N ARG A 88 -14.15 10.45 -4.74
CA ARG A 88 -14.77 9.11 -4.71
C ARG A 88 -13.89 8.09 -4.01
N TYR A 89 -12.58 8.11 -4.27
CA TYR A 89 -11.65 7.13 -3.71
C TYR A 89 -11.09 7.56 -2.35
N THR A 90 -11.27 8.82 -1.96
CA THR A 90 -10.80 9.38 -0.68
C THR A 90 -9.34 9.06 -0.34
N MET A 91 -8.51 8.75 -1.34
CA MET A 91 -7.10 8.33 -1.17
C MET A 91 -6.18 9.50 -0.82
N HIS A 92 -6.60 10.72 -1.14
CA HIS A 92 -5.94 11.97 -0.78
C HIS A 92 -5.42 12.01 0.66
N GLY A 93 -6.22 11.53 1.62
CA GLY A 93 -5.85 11.53 3.04
C GLY A 93 -4.67 10.62 3.43
N PHE A 94 -4.28 9.69 2.56
CA PHE A 94 -3.10 8.83 2.74
C PHE A 94 -1.81 9.45 2.21
N PHE A 95 -1.90 10.45 1.32
CA PHE A 95 -0.73 11.02 0.63
C PHE A 95 -0.45 12.48 0.99
N ILE A 96 -1.36 13.16 1.69
CA ILE A 96 -1.08 14.49 2.24
C ILE A 96 -0.11 14.44 3.43
N PRO A 97 0.66 15.52 3.67
CA PRO A 97 1.57 15.61 4.80
C PRO A 97 0.93 15.23 6.14
N GLY A 98 1.61 14.38 6.91
CA GLY A 98 1.13 13.87 8.19
C GLY A 98 0.18 12.67 8.11
N PHE A 99 -0.17 12.19 6.91
CA PHE A 99 -0.92 10.95 6.67
C PHE A 99 -2.15 10.76 7.58
N PRO A 100 -3.04 11.75 7.72
CA PRO A 100 -4.11 11.72 8.72
C PRO A 100 -5.07 10.54 8.53
N LYS A 101 -5.31 10.11 7.29
CA LYS A 101 -6.13 8.93 7.02
C LYS A 101 -5.42 7.64 7.45
N LEU A 102 -4.11 7.53 7.20
CA LEU A 102 -3.30 6.40 7.67
C LEU A 102 -3.36 6.26 9.20
N LEU A 103 -3.08 7.35 9.92
CA LEU A 103 -3.07 7.36 11.38
C LEU A 103 -4.43 6.92 11.94
N ARG A 104 -5.52 7.45 11.38
CA ARG A 104 -6.88 7.03 11.76
C ARG A 104 -7.12 5.54 11.56
N TYR A 105 -6.63 4.95 10.47
CA TYR A 105 -6.77 3.51 10.25
C TYR A 105 -5.85 2.67 11.13
N GLN A 106 -4.65 3.15 11.44
CA GLN A 106 -3.75 2.52 12.39
C GLN A 106 -4.38 2.47 13.79
N GLU A 107 -4.97 3.58 14.26
CA GLU A 107 -5.73 3.61 15.52
C GLU A 107 -6.92 2.64 15.51
N HIS A 108 -7.61 2.52 14.38
CA HIS A 108 -8.72 1.58 14.25
C HIS A 108 -8.23 0.13 14.26
N HIS A 109 -7.13 -0.16 13.56
CA HIS A 109 -6.47 -1.46 13.57
C HIS A 109 -6.01 -1.83 14.99
N ASP A 110 -5.45 -0.88 15.74
CA ASP A 110 -5.08 -1.09 17.14
C ASP A 110 -6.27 -1.48 18.02
N LYS A 111 -7.42 -0.83 17.85
CA LYS A 111 -8.65 -1.17 18.58
C LYS A 111 -9.09 -2.61 18.26
N ILE A 112 -8.95 -3.02 17.01
CA ILE A 112 -9.27 -4.40 16.57
C ILE A 112 -8.30 -5.40 17.15
N MET A 113 -6.99 -5.12 17.10
CA MET A 113 -5.95 -5.94 17.69
C MET A 113 -6.17 -6.13 19.19
N ASN A 114 -6.49 -5.05 19.91
CA ASN A 114 -6.77 -5.10 21.34
C ASN A 114 -8.05 -5.87 21.67
N ARG A 115 -9.08 -5.80 20.83
CA ARG A 115 -10.37 -6.45 21.08
C ARG A 115 -10.37 -7.93 20.71
N PHE A 116 -9.86 -8.26 19.53
CA PHE A 116 -9.98 -9.61 18.96
C PHE A 116 -8.70 -10.43 19.12
N LEU A 117 -7.52 -9.80 19.18
CA LEU A 117 -6.23 -10.47 19.20
C LEU A 117 -5.29 -9.94 20.32
N PRO A 118 -5.76 -9.82 21.57
CA PRO A 118 -5.02 -9.15 22.63
C PRO A 118 -3.69 -9.84 22.99
N LYS A 119 -3.59 -11.16 22.81
CA LYS A 119 -2.35 -11.91 23.04
C LYS A 119 -1.27 -11.50 22.02
N LEU A 120 -1.63 -11.44 20.74
CA LEU A 120 -0.73 -11.03 19.67
C LEU A 120 -0.31 -9.58 19.84
N LYS A 121 -1.25 -8.68 20.15
CA LYS A 121 -0.93 -7.26 20.39
C LYS A 121 0.09 -7.09 21.51
N LYS A 122 -0.12 -7.75 22.65
CA LYS A 122 0.84 -7.74 23.77
C LYS A 122 2.22 -8.29 23.39
N HIS A 123 2.26 -9.32 22.56
CA HIS A 123 3.51 -9.89 22.08
C HIS A 123 4.27 -8.88 21.21
N LEU A 124 3.60 -8.28 20.20
CA LEU A 124 4.18 -7.25 19.34
C LEU A 124 4.69 -6.05 20.15
N ASP A 125 3.89 -5.57 21.11
CA ASP A 125 4.26 -4.44 21.98
C ASP A 125 5.48 -4.74 22.83
N LYS A 126 5.57 -5.96 23.38
CA LYS A 126 6.75 -6.41 24.16
C LYS A 126 8.03 -6.40 23.33
N HIS A 127 7.91 -6.65 22.02
CA HIS A 127 9.03 -6.65 21.09
C HIS A 127 9.25 -5.29 20.39
N GLY A 128 8.52 -4.24 20.80
CA GLY A 128 8.65 -2.90 20.22
C GLY A 128 8.14 -2.80 18.77
N VAL A 129 7.30 -3.75 18.33
CA VAL A 129 6.71 -3.75 16.99
C VAL A 129 5.41 -2.98 17.04
N ASP A 130 5.51 -1.67 16.84
CA ASP A 130 4.34 -0.80 16.75
C ASP A 130 3.52 -1.08 15.48
N THR A 131 2.21 -0.89 15.58
CA THR A 131 1.25 -1.05 14.47
C THR A 131 1.67 -0.25 13.24
N GLY A 132 2.24 0.94 13.42
CA GLY A 132 2.72 1.77 12.34
C GLY A 132 3.77 1.10 11.46
N ILE A 133 4.66 0.29 12.04
CA ILE A 133 5.82 -0.30 11.35
C ILE A 133 5.39 -1.24 10.23
N TYR A 134 4.43 -2.13 10.50
CA TYR A 134 4.01 -3.12 9.50
C TYR A 134 2.84 -2.65 8.64
N THR A 135 1.94 -1.82 9.18
CA THR A 135 0.77 -1.34 8.42
C THR A 135 1.13 -0.27 7.40
N LEU A 136 2.20 0.52 7.62
CA LEU A 136 2.62 1.57 6.68
C LEU A 136 2.86 0.98 5.29
N LYS A 137 3.56 -0.15 5.20
CA LYS A 137 3.76 -0.84 3.92
C LYS A 137 2.43 -1.23 3.27
N TRP A 138 1.51 -1.78 4.06
CA TRP A 138 0.20 -2.25 3.57
C TRP A 138 -0.63 -1.12 2.95
N PHE A 139 -0.74 0.01 3.64
CA PHE A 139 -1.55 1.14 3.15
C PHE A 139 -0.91 1.84 1.95
N PHE A 140 0.40 2.07 1.98
CA PHE A 140 1.08 2.77 0.89
C PHE A 140 1.22 1.93 -0.38
N GLN A 141 1.24 0.61 -0.23
CA GLN A 141 1.20 -0.30 -1.37
C GLN A 141 -0.23 -0.73 -1.70
N CYS A 142 -1.27 -0.16 -1.10
CA CYS A 142 -2.66 -0.58 -1.29
C CYS A 142 -2.86 -2.11 -1.18
N PHE A 143 -2.14 -2.77 -0.27
CA PHE A 143 -2.14 -4.23 -0.08
C PHE A 143 -1.68 -5.06 -1.29
N LEU A 144 -1.02 -4.44 -2.27
CA LEU A 144 -0.58 -5.04 -3.53
C LEU A 144 0.64 -5.99 -3.40
N ASP A 145 1.15 -6.25 -2.20
CA ASP A 145 2.27 -7.18 -1.98
C ASP A 145 1.82 -8.65 -1.92
N ARG A 146 0.56 -8.92 -2.31
CA ARG A 146 -0.12 -10.22 -2.18
C ARG A 146 -0.42 -10.81 -3.56
N ASP A 147 0.32 -11.85 -3.89
CA ASP A 147 0.11 -12.79 -4.99
C ASP A 147 0.16 -12.17 -6.40
N GLU A 148 0.44 -12.99 -7.43
CA GLU A 148 0.58 -12.55 -8.83
C GLU A 148 -0.65 -11.74 -9.28
N ILE A 149 -0.55 -10.41 -9.24
CA ILE A 149 -1.70 -9.52 -9.29
C ILE A 149 -2.35 -9.60 -10.69
N HIS A 150 -3.67 -9.75 -10.70
CA HIS A 150 -4.54 -9.43 -11.83
C HIS A 150 -5.21 -8.06 -11.57
N ILE A 151 -5.38 -7.22 -12.60
CA ILE A 151 -5.96 -5.85 -12.56
C ILE A 151 -7.20 -5.74 -11.67
N LEU A 152 -8.09 -6.74 -11.72
CA LEU A 152 -9.34 -6.74 -10.96
C LEU A 152 -9.08 -6.53 -9.47
N CYS A 153 -8.09 -7.23 -8.91
CA CYS A 153 -7.73 -7.12 -7.50
C CYS A 153 -7.14 -5.76 -7.13
N ALA A 154 -6.54 -5.02 -8.07
CA ALA A 154 -6.00 -3.69 -7.80
C ALA A 154 -7.12 -2.64 -7.62
N VAL A 155 -8.14 -2.72 -8.47
CA VAL A 155 -9.34 -1.88 -8.37
C VAL A 155 -10.13 -2.29 -7.13
N ASP A 156 -10.29 -3.60 -6.88
CA ASP A 156 -10.95 -4.11 -5.67
C ASP A 156 -10.19 -3.72 -4.39
N CYS A 157 -8.85 -3.67 -4.41
CA CYS A 157 -8.04 -3.18 -3.27
C CYS A 157 -8.21 -1.68 -3.03
N VAL A 158 -8.36 -0.90 -4.09
CA VAL A 158 -8.69 0.53 -4.00
C VAL A 158 -10.10 0.71 -3.46
N GLU A 159 -11.09 -0.02 -3.98
CA GLU A 159 -12.44 -0.04 -3.42
C GLU A 159 -12.42 -0.48 -1.96
N SER A 160 -11.55 -1.43 -1.61
CA SER A 160 -11.35 -1.85 -0.22
C SER A 160 -10.87 -0.71 0.67
N LEU A 161 -10.04 0.21 0.17
CA LEU A 161 -9.61 1.41 0.92
C LEU A 161 -10.69 2.49 1.00
N THR A 162 -11.77 2.37 0.20
CA THR A 162 -12.95 3.24 0.26
C THR A 162 -14.05 2.67 1.15
N ASN A 163 -14.17 1.34 1.21
CA ASN A 163 -15.17 0.65 1.99
C ASN A 163 -14.58 0.14 3.31
N PRO A 164 -15.06 0.64 4.47
CA PRO A 164 -14.56 0.21 5.77
C PRO A 164 -14.57 -1.32 5.97
N VAL A 165 -15.57 -2.04 5.44
CA VAL A 165 -15.71 -3.50 5.63
C VAL A 165 -14.63 -4.26 4.87
N ASP A 166 -14.38 -3.88 3.64
CA ASP A 166 -13.39 -4.52 2.77
C ASP A 166 -11.96 -4.21 3.24
N LEU A 167 -11.75 -3.01 3.79
CA LEU A 167 -10.49 -2.67 4.44
C LEU A 167 -10.20 -3.54 5.65
N LEU A 168 -11.21 -3.77 6.50
CA LEU A 168 -11.06 -4.65 7.64
C LEU A 168 -10.68 -6.05 7.19
N THR A 169 -11.36 -6.57 6.18
CA THR A 169 -11.07 -7.88 5.57
C THR A 169 -9.62 -7.95 5.05
N SER A 170 -9.14 -6.89 4.41
CA SER A 170 -7.76 -6.77 3.91
C SER A 170 -6.73 -6.71 5.05
N LEU A 171 -7.00 -5.91 6.09
CA LEU A 171 -6.16 -5.83 7.30
C LEU A 171 -6.09 -7.18 8.03
N PHE A 172 -7.22 -7.87 8.16
CA PHE A 172 -7.28 -9.19 8.78
C PHE A 172 -6.54 -10.26 7.98
N SER A 173 -6.67 -10.24 6.65
CA SER A 173 -5.97 -11.18 5.76
C SER A 173 -4.45 -10.98 5.81
N ASN A 174 -3.98 -9.73 5.92
CA ASN A 174 -2.56 -9.40 6.06
C ASN A 174 -2.02 -9.74 7.44
N LEU A 175 -2.82 -9.54 8.48
CA LEU A 175 -2.47 -9.95 9.82
C LEU A 175 -2.34 -11.48 9.95
N LEU A 176 -3.27 -12.25 9.35
CA LEU A 176 -3.18 -13.72 9.35
C LEU A 176 -1.89 -14.21 8.66
N TYR A 177 -1.49 -13.56 7.57
CA TYR A 177 -0.22 -13.84 6.91
C TYR A 177 0.98 -13.46 7.77
N LEU A 178 0.94 -12.32 8.47
CA LEU A 178 2.01 -11.90 9.39
C LEU A 178 2.15 -12.89 10.56
N VAL A 179 1.04 -13.39 11.10
CA VAL A 179 1.04 -14.47 12.11
C VAL A 179 1.62 -15.76 11.53
N PHE A 180 1.19 -16.15 10.32
CA PHE A 180 1.71 -17.36 9.66
C PHE A 180 3.21 -17.27 9.37
N PHE A 181 3.69 -16.11 8.90
CA PHE A 181 5.10 -15.86 8.63
C PHE A 181 5.95 -15.89 9.91
N HIS A 182 5.45 -15.27 10.99
CA HIS A 182 6.08 -15.31 12.31
C HIS A 182 6.23 -16.75 12.83
N GLU A 183 5.19 -17.56 12.74
CA GLU A 183 5.22 -18.98 13.15
C GLU A 183 6.23 -19.81 12.35
N MET A 184 6.38 -19.55 11.05
CA MET A 184 7.34 -20.28 10.21
C MET A 184 8.81 -19.94 10.54
N HIS A 185 9.11 -18.74 11.06
CA HIS A 185 10.49 -18.27 11.20
C HIS A 185 10.95 -18.06 12.65
N LEU A 186 10.04 -17.85 13.60
CA LEU A 186 10.36 -17.49 15.00
C LEU A 186 9.93 -18.55 16.04
N GLY A 187 9.34 -19.65 15.60
CA GLY A 187 8.99 -20.81 16.42
C GLY A 187 7.52 -20.86 16.88
N PRO A 188 6.99 -22.04 17.22
CA PRO A 188 5.55 -22.27 17.33
C PRO A 188 5.01 -21.93 18.72
N ASP A 189 4.35 -20.78 18.88
CA ASP A 189 3.50 -20.53 20.05
C ASP A 189 2.05 -20.85 19.67
N LYS A 190 1.74 -22.16 19.67
CA LYS A 190 0.47 -22.76 19.24
C LYS A 190 -0.79 -22.14 19.88
N SER A 191 -0.63 -21.39 20.98
CA SER A 191 -1.70 -20.70 21.70
C SER A 191 -2.27 -19.49 20.95
N ILE A 192 -1.47 -18.87 20.08
CA ILE A 192 -1.88 -17.70 19.28
C ILE A 192 -2.75 -18.14 18.09
N PHE A 193 -2.43 -19.27 17.45
CA PHE A 193 -3.10 -19.77 16.25
C PHE A 193 -4.60 -20.08 16.46
N LEU A 194 -4.94 -20.87 17.48
CA LEU A 194 -6.33 -21.26 17.75
C LEU A 194 -7.19 -20.05 18.18
N THR A 195 -6.61 -19.12 18.93
CA THR A 195 -7.37 -17.92 19.36
C THR A 195 -7.60 -16.99 18.15
N THR A 196 -6.59 -16.83 17.30
CA THR A 196 -6.62 -15.91 16.16
C THR A 196 -7.58 -16.38 15.06
N HIS A 197 -7.53 -17.67 14.69
CA HIS A 197 -8.41 -18.20 13.65
C HIS A 197 -9.90 -18.19 14.06
N TYR A 198 -10.23 -18.47 15.33
CA TYR A 198 -11.61 -18.44 15.82
C TYR A 198 -12.15 -17.00 15.97
N SER A 199 -11.35 -16.08 16.50
CA SER A 199 -11.77 -14.68 16.65
C SER A 199 -11.94 -13.96 15.30
N LEU A 200 -11.16 -14.32 14.29
CA LEU A 200 -11.27 -13.80 12.93
C LEU A 200 -12.51 -14.31 12.19
N SER A 201 -12.83 -15.61 12.31
CA SER A 201 -14.06 -16.15 11.73
C SER A 201 -15.33 -15.55 12.34
N CYS A 202 -15.32 -15.19 13.62
CA CYS A 202 -16.43 -14.45 14.23
C CYS A 202 -16.54 -13.00 13.76
N ALA A 203 -15.42 -12.31 13.51
CA ALA A 203 -15.41 -10.90 13.09
C ALA A 203 -15.85 -10.68 11.63
N ILE A 204 -15.75 -11.70 10.77
CA ILE A 204 -16.20 -11.65 9.35
C ILE A 204 -17.72 -11.87 9.23
N VAL A 205 -18.36 -12.46 10.24
CA VAL A 205 -19.78 -12.91 10.19
C VAL A 205 -20.74 -12.00 10.98
N THR A 206 -20.24 -10.93 11.62
CA THR A 206 -21.04 -9.91 12.36
C THR A 206 -20.78 -8.51 11.87
#